data_AF-A0A7G8T7P7-F1
#
_entry.id   AF-A0A7G8T7P7-F1
#
_cell.length_a   1.000
_cell.length_b   1.000
_cell.length_c   1.000
_cell.angle_alpha   90.00
_cell.angle_beta   90.00
_cell.angle_gamma   90.00
#
_symmetry.space_group_name_H-M   'P 1'
#
loop_
_entity.id
_entity.type
_entity.pdbx_description
1 polymer ?
#
loop_
_entity_poly.entity_id
_entity_poly.type
_entity_poly.pdbx_seq_one_letter_code
_entity_poly.pdbx_strand_id
1 'polypeptide(L)'
;MGAIGGGIAPWAPTGVVGIEKAAEAGYTENIATPLLINVVIASIFVSIAIYILYRGWRLKGGTGMDRREIPKFNKSQILTLIGIFVMVFCVIVFKTNIGLTSFLIAGMLIILGVADMKECVKAIPFNTMLLVLGVGVLMNVVITAGGINLLAKGLSTIMTVFTAPALIALASGIMSWFSSTSGVVMPTMIPAIPTILGNLGTNAIPPALMVSAVTMGSSAAGISPASTGGGLIMSAIAGEETGKKLDANKLFVKLFLTSVFTVGMAVLFALIGGYNFTPYS
;
A
#
# COMPACT_ATOMS: atom_id res chain seq x y z
N MET A 1 -7.71 -1.82 -6.23
CA MET A 1 -6.97 -3.03 -5.78
C MET A 1 -5.80 -3.38 -6.69
N GLY A 2 -5.89 -3.39 -8.03
CA GLY A 2 -4.74 -3.67 -8.90
C GLY A 2 -3.50 -2.78 -8.66
N ALA A 3 -3.70 -1.49 -8.37
CA ALA A 3 -2.62 -0.57 -8.02
C ALA A 3 -1.90 -0.93 -6.71
N ILE A 4 -2.58 -1.59 -5.77
CA ILE A 4 -1.96 -2.08 -4.52
C ILE A 4 -0.98 -3.20 -4.87
N GLY A 5 -1.41 -4.22 -5.62
CA GLY A 5 -0.53 -5.33 -6.03
C GLY A 5 0.74 -4.86 -6.76
N GLY A 6 0.63 -3.88 -7.65
CA GLY A 6 1.81 -3.28 -8.29
C GLY A 6 2.64 -2.38 -7.37
N GLY A 7 1.99 -1.66 -6.45
CA GLY A 7 2.63 -0.72 -5.53
C GLY A 7 3.48 -1.37 -4.45
N ILE A 8 3.31 -2.66 -4.18
CA ILE A 8 4.12 -3.40 -3.21
C ILE A 8 5.29 -4.17 -3.87
N ALA A 9 5.43 -4.11 -5.19
CA ALA A 9 6.53 -4.75 -5.89
C ALA A 9 7.89 -4.32 -5.29
N PRO A 10 8.93 -5.18 -5.35
CA PRO A 10 10.21 -4.90 -4.70
C PRO A 10 10.91 -3.62 -5.16
N TRP A 11 10.56 -3.12 -6.34
CA TRP A 11 11.05 -1.86 -6.93
C TRP A 11 10.07 -0.70 -6.75
N ALA A 12 8.91 -0.90 -6.12
CA ALA A 12 7.94 0.15 -5.85
C ALA A 12 8.18 0.73 -4.43
N PRO A 13 7.95 2.04 -4.20
CA PRO A 13 8.28 2.69 -2.93
C PRO A 13 7.68 2.00 -1.69
N THR A 14 6.42 1.58 -1.76
CA THR A 14 5.76 0.88 -0.64
C THR A 14 6.35 -0.50 -0.40
N GLY A 15 6.70 -1.23 -1.47
CA GLY A 15 7.39 -2.52 -1.39
C GLY A 15 8.77 -2.40 -0.76
N VAL A 16 9.56 -1.41 -1.18
CA VAL A 16 10.89 -1.11 -0.62
C VAL A 16 10.81 -0.86 0.88
N VAL A 17 9.89 0.00 1.33
CA VAL A 17 9.71 0.28 2.77
C VAL A 17 9.35 -0.98 3.56
N GLY A 18 8.45 -1.83 3.04
CA GLY A 18 8.09 -3.08 3.69
C GLY A 18 9.27 -4.05 3.82
N ILE A 19 10.07 -4.17 2.76
CA ILE A 19 11.27 -5.03 2.73
C ILE A 19 12.35 -4.49 3.68
N GLU A 20 12.64 -3.19 3.64
CA GLU A 20 13.63 -2.55 4.52
C GLU A 20 13.27 -2.71 6.00
N LYS A 21 12.00 -2.48 6.36
CA LYS A 21 11.54 -2.65 7.75
C LYS A 21 11.55 -4.10 8.21
N ALA A 22 11.31 -5.04 7.30
CA ALA A 22 11.44 -6.45 7.62
C ALA A 22 12.91 -6.85 7.82
N ALA A 23 13.84 -6.32 7.01
CA ALA A 23 15.28 -6.50 7.19
C ALA A 23 15.79 -5.90 8.51
N GLU A 24 15.35 -4.68 8.86
CA GLU A 24 15.65 -4.05 10.16
C GLU A 24 15.12 -4.87 11.35
N ALA A 25 13.99 -5.56 11.17
CA ALA A 25 13.41 -6.47 12.17
C ALA A 25 14.14 -7.84 12.25
N GLY A 26 15.21 -8.04 11.49
CA GLY A 26 16.05 -9.25 11.51
C GLY A 26 15.69 -10.28 10.44
N TYR A 27 14.75 -9.99 9.54
CA TYR A 27 14.34 -10.91 8.47
C TYR A 27 15.11 -10.60 7.18
N THR A 28 16.21 -11.33 6.95
CA THR A 28 17.13 -11.10 5.81
C THR A 28 16.94 -12.08 4.65
N GLU A 29 16.07 -13.08 4.81
CA GLU A 29 15.69 -14.03 3.75
C GLU A 29 14.86 -13.36 2.64
N ASN A 30 14.54 -14.10 1.57
CA ASN A 30 13.79 -13.55 0.44
C ASN A 30 12.33 -13.22 0.80
N ILE A 31 12.10 -12.04 1.38
CA ILE A 31 10.75 -11.53 1.73
C ILE A 31 10.07 -10.91 0.53
N ALA A 32 10.85 -10.36 -0.40
CA ALA A 32 10.38 -9.62 -1.55
C ALA A 32 9.42 -10.45 -2.43
N THR A 33 9.78 -11.69 -2.74
CA THR A 33 8.96 -12.57 -3.59
C THR A 33 7.68 -13.04 -2.90
N PRO A 34 7.72 -13.61 -1.67
CA PRO A 34 6.51 -14.02 -0.97
C PRO A 34 5.56 -12.85 -0.71
N LEU A 35 6.10 -11.68 -0.33
CA LEU A 35 5.32 -10.46 -0.14
C LEU A 35 4.53 -10.10 -1.40
N LEU A 36 5.20 -10.05 -2.57
CA LEU A 36 4.58 -9.75 -3.85
C LEU A 36 3.46 -10.73 -4.19
N ILE A 37 3.74 -12.03 -4.15
CA ILE A 37 2.77 -13.06 -4.50
C ILE A 37 1.57 -13.00 -3.56
N ASN A 38 1.81 -12.96 -2.24
CA ASN A 38 0.77 -12.90 -1.23
C ASN A 38 -0.18 -11.70 -1.40
N VAL A 39 0.38 -10.51 -1.55
CA VAL A 39 -0.43 -9.29 -1.64
C VAL A 39 -1.16 -9.22 -2.97
N VAL A 40 -0.58 -9.73 -4.07
CA VAL A 40 -1.27 -9.82 -5.37
C VAL A 40 -2.45 -10.79 -5.27
N ILE A 41 -2.26 -11.99 -4.73
CA ILE A 41 -3.34 -12.99 -4.56
C ILE A 41 -4.43 -12.44 -3.65
N ALA A 42 -4.06 -11.87 -2.50
CA ALA A 42 -5.02 -11.26 -1.59
C ALA A 42 -5.75 -10.07 -2.24
N SER A 43 -5.06 -9.26 -3.04
CA SER A 43 -5.68 -8.16 -3.79
C SER A 43 -6.67 -8.66 -4.83
N ILE A 44 -6.39 -9.78 -5.52
CA ILE A 44 -7.33 -10.42 -6.44
C ILE A 44 -8.56 -10.91 -5.68
N PHE A 45 -8.37 -11.59 -4.55
CA PHE A 45 -9.45 -12.07 -3.69
C PHE A 45 -10.38 -10.92 -3.25
N VAL A 46 -9.81 -9.84 -2.72
CA VAL A 46 -10.59 -8.66 -2.30
C VAL A 46 -11.23 -7.95 -3.51
N SER A 47 -10.58 -7.94 -4.68
CA SER A 47 -11.16 -7.39 -5.92
C SER A 47 -12.40 -8.16 -6.36
N ILE A 48 -12.38 -9.49 -6.30
CA ILE A 48 -13.53 -10.35 -6.60
C ILE A 48 -14.67 -10.04 -5.63
N ALA A 49 -14.36 -9.91 -4.34
CA ALA A 49 -15.36 -9.57 -3.33
C ALA A 49 -16.03 -8.20 -3.58
N ILE A 50 -15.24 -7.17 -3.91
CA ILE A 50 -15.76 -5.84 -4.30
C ILE A 50 -16.60 -5.94 -5.57
N TYR A 51 -16.13 -6.68 -6.57
CA TYR A 51 -16.87 -6.87 -7.82
C TYR A 51 -18.24 -7.49 -7.56
N ILE A 52 -18.33 -8.46 -6.64
CA ILE A 52 -19.59 -9.07 -6.23
C ILE A 52 -20.46 -8.10 -5.45
N LEU A 53 -19.88 -7.41 -4.45
CA LEU A 53 -20.59 -6.44 -3.60
C LEU A 53 -21.29 -5.36 -4.43
N TYR A 54 -20.58 -4.81 -5.41
CA TYR A 54 -21.09 -3.75 -6.29
C TYR A 54 -21.87 -4.27 -7.50
N ARG A 55 -22.07 -5.59 -7.60
CA ARG A 55 -22.69 -6.24 -8.76
C ARG A 55 -22.06 -5.76 -10.06
N GLY A 56 -20.73 -5.85 -10.15
CA GLY A 56 -19.96 -5.37 -11.29
C GLY A 56 -20.42 -5.95 -12.64
N TRP A 57 -21.06 -7.13 -12.64
CA TRP A 57 -21.69 -7.72 -13.83
C TRP A 57 -22.94 -6.97 -14.32
N ARG A 58 -23.53 -6.10 -13.50
CA ARG A 58 -24.65 -5.20 -13.87
C ARG A 58 -24.19 -3.81 -14.24
N LEU A 59 -22.89 -3.50 -14.12
CA LEU A 59 -22.34 -2.26 -14.65
C LEU A 59 -22.41 -2.35 -16.17
N LYS A 60 -23.48 -1.79 -16.74
CA LYS A 60 -23.47 -1.41 -18.14
C LYS A 60 -22.34 -0.40 -18.25
N GLY A 61 -21.35 -0.68 -19.09
CA GLY A 61 -20.24 0.24 -19.33
C GLY A 61 -20.83 1.64 -19.51
N GLY A 62 -20.42 2.56 -18.65
CA GLY A 62 -20.85 3.95 -18.75
C GLY A 62 -20.67 4.38 -20.19
N THR A 63 -21.73 4.99 -20.74
CA THR A 63 -21.79 5.58 -22.09
C THR A 63 -20.40 5.92 -22.58
N GLY A 64 -19.97 5.17 -23.61
CA GLY A 64 -18.58 5.11 -24.02
C GLY A 64 -17.96 6.49 -24.12
N MET A 65 -16.80 6.67 -23.48
CA MET A 65 -15.81 7.55 -24.08
C MET A 65 -15.64 7.01 -25.51
N ASP A 66 -16.10 7.76 -26.51
CA ASP A 66 -15.86 7.39 -27.89
C ASP A 66 -14.35 7.27 -28.03
N ARG A 67 -13.84 6.07 -28.35
CA ARG A 67 -12.39 5.83 -28.51
C ARG A 67 -11.77 6.82 -29.51
N ARG A 68 -12.59 7.45 -30.35
CA ARG A 68 -12.22 8.52 -31.30
C ARG A 68 -11.86 9.86 -30.66
N GLU A 69 -12.23 10.11 -29.39
CA GLU A 69 -11.92 11.35 -28.68
C GLU A 69 -10.68 11.26 -27.78
N ILE A 70 -10.02 10.10 -27.68
CA ILE A 70 -8.79 9.98 -26.90
C ILE A 70 -7.66 10.68 -27.67
N PRO A 71 -7.12 11.81 -27.17
CA PRO A 71 -6.07 12.54 -27.87
C PRO A 71 -4.82 11.66 -28.00
N LYS A 72 -4.12 11.76 -29.13
CA LYS A 72 -2.81 11.11 -29.27
C LYS A 72 -1.86 11.65 -28.20
N PHE A 73 -0.99 10.79 -27.69
CA PHE A 73 0.04 11.23 -26.76
C PHE A 73 0.89 12.35 -27.36
N ASN A 74 1.03 13.43 -26.61
CA ASN A 74 1.89 14.54 -27.00
C ASN A 74 3.37 14.20 -26.75
N LYS A 75 4.28 15.02 -27.30
CA LYS A 75 5.72 14.79 -27.18
C LYS A 75 6.19 14.71 -25.72
N SER A 76 5.65 15.55 -24.85
CA SER A 76 5.96 15.57 -23.42
C SER A 76 5.54 14.27 -22.73
N GLN A 77 4.34 13.75 -23.01
CA GLN A 77 3.83 12.48 -22.47
C GLN A 77 4.68 11.29 -22.92
N ILE A 78 5.11 11.27 -24.19
CA ILE A 78 6.01 10.24 -24.71
C ILE A 78 7.36 10.29 -24.00
N LEU A 79 7.94 11.48 -23.82
CA LEU A 79 9.21 11.65 -23.13
C LEU A 79 9.11 11.23 -21.66
N THR A 80 8.02 11.57 -20.98
CA THR A 80 7.73 11.11 -19.60
C THR A 80 7.61 9.59 -19.53
N LEU A 81 6.91 8.96 -20.49
CA LEU A 81 6.79 7.49 -20.55
C LEU A 81 8.15 6.82 -20.75
N ILE A 82 9.00 7.37 -21.63
CA ILE A 82 10.37 6.90 -21.82
C ILE A 82 11.17 7.08 -20.51
N GLY A 83 11.05 8.23 -19.85
CA GLY A 83 11.72 8.48 -18.56
C GLY A 83 11.32 7.47 -17.48
N ILE A 84 10.02 7.17 -17.35
CA ILE A 84 9.53 6.14 -16.44
C ILE A 84 10.09 4.76 -16.81
N PHE A 85 10.11 4.40 -18.10
CA PHE A 85 10.67 3.14 -18.55
C PHE A 85 12.16 3.01 -18.23
N VAL A 86 12.96 4.05 -18.53
CA VAL A 86 14.39 4.09 -18.21
C VAL A 86 14.61 4.01 -16.70
N MET A 87 13.78 4.68 -15.90
CA MET A 87 13.85 4.61 -14.43
C MET A 87 13.67 3.18 -13.93
N VAL A 88 12.57 2.54 -14.35
CA VAL A 88 12.25 1.16 -13.96
C VAL A 88 13.33 0.20 -14.44
N PHE A 89 13.81 0.35 -15.68
CA PHE A 89 14.89 -0.44 -16.23
C PHE A 89 16.18 -0.30 -15.42
N CYS A 90 16.57 0.93 -15.06
CA CYS A 90 17.77 1.16 -14.27
C CYS A 90 17.68 0.56 -12.86
N VAL A 91 16.54 0.74 -12.19
CA VAL A 91 16.33 0.19 -10.85
C VAL A 91 16.34 -1.34 -10.87
N ILE A 92 15.76 -1.97 -11.89
CA ILE A 92 15.69 -3.44 -11.97
C ILE A 92 17.02 -4.05 -12.40
N VAL A 93 17.66 -3.51 -13.45
CA VAL A 93 18.86 -4.11 -14.06
C VAL A 93 20.14 -3.70 -13.34
N PHE A 94 20.29 -2.41 -13.03
CA PHE A 94 21.49 -1.88 -12.36
C PHE A 94 21.35 -1.82 -10.84
N LYS A 95 20.17 -2.15 -10.29
CA LYS A 95 19.90 -2.14 -8.83
C LYS A 95 20.23 -0.80 -8.17
N THR A 96 20.03 0.30 -8.89
CA THR A 96 20.31 1.65 -8.39
C THR A 96 19.25 2.08 -7.37
N ASN A 97 19.62 2.99 -6.45
CA ASN A 97 18.67 3.58 -5.50
C ASN A 97 17.54 4.30 -6.27
N ILE A 98 16.29 3.92 -5.99
CA ILE A 98 15.13 4.44 -6.72
C ILE A 98 14.91 5.94 -6.49
N GLY A 99 15.18 6.43 -5.28
CA GLY A 99 15.10 7.85 -4.96
C GLY A 99 16.07 8.66 -5.82
N LEU A 100 17.35 8.29 -5.80
CA LEU A 100 18.36 8.99 -6.61
C LEU A 100 18.06 8.89 -8.12
N THR A 101 17.71 7.70 -8.60
CA THR A 101 17.41 7.46 -10.02
C THR A 101 16.20 8.27 -10.48
N SER A 102 15.15 8.36 -9.66
CA SER A 102 13.96 9.15 -9.97
C SER A 102 14.24 10.66 -9.97
N PHE A 103 15.06 11.17 -9.03
CA PHE A 103 15.49 12.58 -9.05
C PHE A 103 16.31 12.94 -10.28
N LEU A 104 17.25 12.06 -10.69
CA LEU A 104 18.06 12.28 -11.89
C LEU A 104 17.19 12.34 -13.15
N ILE A 105 16.26 11.39 -13.31
CA ILE A 105 15.36 11.35 -14.47
C ILE A 105 14.39 12.53 -14.47
N ALA A 106 13.85 12.92 -13.31
CA ALA A 106 13.03 14.12 -13.19
C ALA A 106 13.81 15.37 -13.60
N GLY A 107 15.06 15.52 -13.16
CA GLY A 107 15.94 16.60 -13.56
C GLY A 107 16.18 16.64 -15.07
N MET A 108 16.43 15.49 -15.70
CA MET A 108 16.57 15.37 -17.15
C MET A 108 15.29 15.78 -17.90
N LEU A 109 14.11 15.36 -17.43
CA LEU A 109 12.84 15.74 -18.04
C LEU A 109 12.57 17.25 -17.93
N ILE A 110 12.96 17.87 -16.82
CA ILE A 110 12.87 19.33 -16.63
C ILE A 110 13.81 20.06 -17.60
N ILE A 111 15.06 19.60 -17.75
CA ILE A 111 16.02 20.18 -18.70
C ILE A 111 15.51 20.07 -20.15
N LEU A 112 14.83 18.97 -20.48
CA LEU A 112 14.20 18.74 -21.79
C LEU A 112 12.91 19.56 -22.01
N GLY A 113 12.50 20.38 -21.03
CA GLY A 113 11.32 21.24 -21.13
C GLY A 113 9.99 20.47 -21.10
N VAL A 114 9.97 19.25 -20.57
CA VAL A 114 8.78 18.39 -20.53
C VAL A 114 7.74 18.92 -19.55
N ALA A 115 8.19 19.54 -18.46
CA ALA A 115 7.37 20.12 -17.41
C ALA A 115 8.05 21.34 -16.78
N ASP A 116 7.25 22.27 -16.28
CA ASP A 116 7.74 23.45 -15.57
C ASP A 116 8.29 23.06 -14.18
N MET A 117 9.51 23.51 -13.88
CA MET A 117 10.17 23.19 -12.61
C MET A 117 9.38 23.67 -11.39
N LYS A 118 8.79 24.86 -11.46
CA LYS A 118 8.05 25.45 -10.33
C LYS A 118 6.77 24.68 -10.06
N GLU A 119 6.08 24.23 -11.09
CA GLU A 119 4.93 23.32 -10.94
C GLU A 119 5.35 21.95 -10.40
N CYS A 120 6.43 21.37 -10.91
CA CYS A 120 6.96 20.09 -10.40
C CYS A 120 7.33 20.16 -8.92
N VAL A 121 8.05 21.21 -8.49
CA VAL A 121 8.46 21.39 -7.09
C VAL A 121 7.25 21.60 -6.18
N LYS A 122 6.23 22.33 -6.63
CA LYS A 122 4.97 22.49 -5.88
C LYS A 122 4.19 21.18 -5.74
N ALA A 123 4.30 20.28 -6.71
CA ALA A 123 3.65 18.97 -6.68
C ALA A 123 4.36 17.97 -5.75
N ILE A 124 5.58 18.28 -5.27
CA ILE A 124 6.29 17.41 -4.32
C ILE A 124 5.55 17.40 -2.98
N PRO A 125 5.17 16.21 -2.45
CA PRO A 125 4.43 16.12 -1.21
C PRO A 125 5.36 16.25 0.02
N PHE A 126 5.85 17.46 0.30
CA PHE A 126 6.75 17.74 1.43
C PHE A 126 6.17 17.32 2.78
N ASN A 127 4.86 17.50 2.99
CA ASN A 127 4.17 17.06 4.20
C ASN A 127 4.29 15.55 4.40
N THR A 128 4.19 14.76 3.33
CA THR A 128 4.33 13.30 3.39
C THR A 128 5.77 12.90 3.71
N MET A 129 6.78 13.58 3.12
CA MET A 129 8.18 13.32 3.45
C MET A 129 8.49 13.64 4.91
N LEU A 130 8.03 14.79 5.42
CA LEU A 130 8.18 15.18 6.82
C LEU A 130 7.49 14.18 7.77
N LEU A 131 6.31 13.68 7.40
CA LEU A 131 5.61 12.64 8.17
C LEU A 131 6.44 11.35 8.24
N VAL A 132 6.92 10.83 7.11
CA VAL A 132 7.71 9.59 7.07
C VAL A 132 8.98 9.73 7.91
N LEU A 133 9.68 10.87 7.81
CA LEU A 133 10.86 11.15 8.63
C LEU A 133 10.52 11.26 10.12
N GLY A 134 9.47 12.02 10.46
CA GLY A 134 9.02 12.20 11.84
C GLY A 134 8.57 10.89 12.49
N VAL A 135 7.88 10.04 11.74
CA VAL A 135 7.50 8.70 12.20
C VAL A 135 8.73 7.82 12.36
N GLY A 136 9.72 7.89 11.48
CA GLY A 136 11.01 7.19 11.67
C GLY A 136 11.71 7.56 12.99
N VAL A 137 11.70 8.85 13.35
CA VAL A 137 12.23 9.32 14.65
C VAL A 137 11.36 8.80 15.80
N LEU A 138 10.04 8.94 15.72
CA LEU A 138 9.11 8.43 16.73
C LEU A 138 9.27 6.92 16.94
N MET A 139 9.44 6.15 15.86
CA MET A 139 9.65 4.70 15.94
C MET A 139 10.95 4.36 16.68
N ASN A 140 12.03 5.11 16.47
CA ASN A 140 13.25 4.94 17.25
C ASN A 140 13.02 5.18 18.76
N VAL A 141 12.25 6.21 19.11
CA VAL A 141 11.87 6.47 20.51
C VAL A 141 11.01 5.33 21.07
N VAL A 142 10.00 4.87 20.31
CA VAL A 142 9.11 3.77 20.71
C VAL A 142 9.88 2.45 20.90
N ILE A 143 10.84 2.15 20.02
CA ILE A 143 11.72 0.98 20.18
C ILE A 143 12.54 1.11 21.46
N THR A 144 13.19 2.25 21.67
CA THR A 144 14.06 2.50 22.83
C THR A 144 13.29 2.50 24.15
N ALA A 145 12.06 3.02 24.16
CA ALA A 145 11.18 3.03 25.32
C ALA A 145 10.48 1.68 25.59
N GLY A 146 10.70 0.66 24.75
CA GLY A 146 10.07 -0.64 24.88
C GLY A 146 8.59 -0.70 24.47
N GLY A 147 8.09 0.32 23.76
CA GLY A 147 6.69 0.39 23.30
C GLY A 147 6.32 -0.70 22.28
N ILE A 148 7.27 -1.13 21.44
CA ILE A 148 7.07 -2.28 20.54
C ILE A 148 6.74 -3.56 21.32
N ASN A 149 7.43 -3.79 22.45
CA ASN A 149 7.17 -4.95 23.28
C ASN A 149 5.79 -4.87 23.96
N LEU A 150 5.35 -3.68 24.35
CA LEU A 150 4.01 -3.49 24.92
C LEU A 150 2.93 -3.78 23.86
N LEU A 151 3.09 -3.25 22.65
CA LEU A 151 2.17 -3.48 21.53
C LEU A 151 2.10 -4.96 21.16
N ALA A 152 3.26 -5.60 21.01
CA ALA A 152 3.37 -7.01 20.70
C ALA A 152 2.73 -7.89 21.78
N LYS A 153 2.98 -7.60 23.06
CA LYS A 153 2.33 -8.30 24.19
C LYS A 153 0.81 -8.15 24.13
N GLY A 154 0.31 -6.93 23.98
CA GLY A 154 -1.13 -6.65 23.92
C GLY A 154 -1.85 -7.33 22.76
N LEU A 155 -1.19 -7.45 21.60
CA LEU A 155 -1.73 -8.23 20.48
C LEU A 155 -1.64 -9.74 20.75
N SER A 156 -0.51 -10.21 21.28
CA SER A 156 -0.28 -11.65 21.49
C SER A 156 -1.21 -12.29 22.51
N THR A 157 -1.77 -11.54 23.47
CA THR A 157 -2.72 -12.08 24.47
C THR A 157 -4.02 -12.59 23.87
N ILE A 158 -4.40 -12.10 22.70
CA ILE A 158 -5.63 -12.50 21.98
C ILE A 158 -5.33 -13.29 20.70
N MET A 159 -4.06 -13.51 20.38
CA MET A 159 -3.63 -14.24 19.19
C MET A 159 -3.35 -15.71 19.50
N THR A 160 -3.65 -16.56 18.53
CA THR A 160 -3.17 -17.94 18.43
C THR A 160 -2.36 -18.07 17.14
N VAL A 161 -1.68 -19.20 16.95
CA VAL A 161 -0.94 -19.47 15.70
C VAL A 161 -1.83 -19.30 14.46
N PHE A 162 -3.10 -19.70 14.56
CA PHE A 162 -4.07 -19.59 13.49
C PHE A 162 -4.61 -18.17 13.29
N THR A 163 -4.85 -17.42 14.38
CA THR A 163 -5.48 -16.09 14.29
C THR A 163 -4.49 -14.94 14.16
N ALA A 164 -3.20 -15.16 14.41
CA ALA A 164 -2.18 -14.12 14.40
C ALA A 164 -2.11 -13.33 13.07
N PRO A 165 -2.10 -13.97 11.88
CA PRO A 165 -2.11 -13.23 10.61
C PRO A 165 -3.38 -12.39 10.41
N ALA A 166 -4.52 -12.88 10.88
CA ALA A 166 -5.79 -12.19 10.75
C ALA A 166 -5.90 -10.98 11.68
N LEU A 167 -5.49 -11.14 12.94
CA LEU A 167 -5.55 -10.07 13.93
C LEU A 167 -4.50 -8.98 13.65
N ILE A 168 -3.31 -9.34 13.16
CA ILE A 168 -2.31 -8.33 12.77
C ILE A 168 -2.74 -7.57 11.51
N ALA A 169 -3.40 -8.24 10.55
CA ALA A 169 -4.01 -7.58 9.40
C ALA A 169 -5.15 -6.63 9.81
N LEU A 170 -6.00 -7.04 10.76
CA LEU A 170 -7.07 -6.22 11.31
C LEU A 170 -6.52 -4.97 12.01
N ALA A 171 -5.55 -5.15 12.90
CA ALA A 171 -4.89 -4.04 13.61
C ALA A 171 -4.25 -3.05 12.61
N SER A 172 -3.56 -3.58 11.59
CA SER A 172 -2.95 -2.78 10.52
C SER A 172 -3.99 -2.02 9.69
N GLY A 173 -5.14 -2.64 9.40
CA GLY A 173 -6.24 -2.01 8.67
C GLY A 173 -6.90 -0.87 9.44
N ILE A 174 -7.19 -1.08 10.73
CA ILE A 174 -7.75 -0.05 11.61
C ILE A 174 -6.80 1.15 11.71
N MET A 175 -5.51 0.89 11.91
CA MET A 175 -4.50 1.95 11.97
C MET A 175 -4.39 2.71 10.63
N SER A 176 -4.53 2.00 9.51
CA SER A 176 -4.41 2.58 8.17
C SER A 176 -5.64 3.37 7.72
N TRP A 177 -6.79 3.29 8.40
CA TRP A 177 -7.94 4.16 8.07
C TRP A 177 -7.64 5.64 8.27
N PHE A 178 -6.76 5.95 9.21
CA PHE A 178 -6.41 7.31 9.62
C PHE A 178 -4.93 7.62 9.41
N SER A 179 -4.22 6.75 8.69
CA SER A 179 -2.77 6.82 8.59
C SER A 179 -2.24 6.32 7.24
N SER A 180 -0.94 6.52 7.02
CA SER A 180 -0.26 6.02 5.82
C SER A 180 0.26 4.60 6.05
N THR A 181 -0.02 3.71 5.11
CA THR A 181 0.51 2.32 5.10
C THR A 181 2.03 2.30 5.20
N SER A 182 2.72 2.98 4.28
CA SER A 182 4.19 3.03 4.27
C SER A 182 4.76 3.99 5.29
N GLY A 183 4.05 5.08 5.60
CA GLY A 183 4.55 6.12 6.49
C GLY A 183 4.46 5.77 7.98
N VAL A 184 3.47 4.96 8.37
CA VAL A 184 3.23 4.68 9.80
C VAL A 184 2.97 3.20 10.07
N VAL A 185 2.07 2.56 9.35
CA VAL A 185 1.65 1.19 9.71
C VAL A 185 2.80 0.19 9.54
N MET A 186 3.50 0.21 8.40
CA MET A 186 4.65 -0.68 8.17
C MET A 186 5.78 -0.42 9.19
N PRO A 187 6.25 0.84 9.40
CA PRO A 187 7.25 1.15 10.42
C PRO A 187 6.86 0.74 11.85
N THR A 188 5.57 0.71 12.20
CA THR A 188 5.12 0.34 13.54
C THR A 188 4.86 -1.16 13.70
N MET A 189 4.14 -1.77 12.75
CA MET A 189 3.69 -3.16 12.86
C MET A 189 4.76 -4.18 12.50
N ILE A 190 5.59 -3.92 11.48
CA ILE A 190 6.61 -4.89 11.03
C ILE A 190 7.64 -5.17 12.13
N PRO A 191 8.19 -4.16 12.84
CA PRO A 191 9.10 -4.40 13.96
C PRO A 191 8.47 -5.10 15.16
N ALA A 192 7.14 -5.15 15.27
CA ALA A 192 6.46 -5.89 16.34
C ALA A 192 6.34 -7.40 16.05
N ILE A 193 6.48 -7.82 14.79
CA ILE A 193 6.32 -9.22 14.37
C ILE A 193 7.27 -10.16 15.13
N PRO A 194 8.59 -9.89 15.29
CA PRO A 194 9.49 -10.78 16.01
C PRO A 194 9.03 -11.07 17.45
N THR A 195 8.61 -10.03 18.18
CA THR A 195 8.11 -10.19 19.56
C THR A 195 6.78 -10.93 19.59
N ILE A 196 5.88 -10.69 18.63
CA ILE A 196 4.61 -11.43 18.53
C ILE A 196 4.86 -12.92 18.29
N LEU A 197 5.73 -13.27 17.34
CA LEU A 197 6.07 -14.65 17.03
C LEU A 197 6.77 -15.34 18.21
N GLY A 198 7.69 -14.64 18.86
CA GLY A 198 8.36 -15.12 20.08
C GLY A 198 7.38 -15.43 21.22
N ASN A 199 6.40 -14.55 21.46
CA ASN A 199 5.37 -14.78 22.49
C ASN A 199 4.43 -15.95 22.16
N LEU A 200 4.17 -16.20 20.88
CA LEU A 200 3.38 -17.36 20.44
C LEU A 200 4.16 -18.68 20.52
N GLY A 201 5.47 -18.63 20.81
CA GLY A 201 6.31 -19.80 21.05
C GLY A 201 6.44 -20.73 19.85
N THR A 202 6.29 -20.22 18.63
CA THR A 202 6.22 -21.05 17.42
C THR A 202 7.09 -20.53 16.28
N ASN A 203 7.78 -21.46 15.61
CA ASN A 203 8.39 -21.23 14.30
C ASN A 203 7.44 -21.58 13.14
N ALA A 204 6.18 -21.93 13.43
CA ALA A 204 5.23 -22.40 12.42
C ALA A 204 4.68 -21.30 11.51
N ILE A 205 4.83 -20.02 11.89
CA ILE A 205 4.38 -18.90 11.06
C ILE A 205 5.60 -18.27 10.37
N PRO A 206 5.69 -18.35 9.04
CA PRO A 206 6.74 -17.65 8.30
C PRO A 206 6.65 -16.14 8.54
N PRO A 207 7.75 -15.43 8.88
CA PRO A 207 7.70 -13.99 9.10
C PRO A 207 7.17 -13.20 7.90
N ALA A 208 7.54 -13.61 6.68
CA ALA A 208 7.06 -13.01 5.44
C ALA A 208 5.52 -13.08 5.30
N LEU A 209 4.89 -14.10 5.89
CA LEU A 209 3.43 -14.21 5.96
C LEU A 209 2.84 -13.07 6.80
N MET A 210 3.40 -12.83 7.99
CA MET A 210 2.96 -11.75 8.89
C MET A 210 3.19 -10.37 8.26
N VAL A 211 4.33 -10.17 7.57
CA VAL A 211 4.61 -8.93 6.82
C VAL A 211 3.58 -8.74 5.70
N SER A 212 3.22 -9.82 5.00
CA SER A 212 2.19 -9.79 3.95
C SER A 212 0.81 -9.46 4.52
N ALA A 213 0.46 -10.02 5.68
CA ALA A 213 -0.79 -9.74 6.38
C ALA A 213 -0.88 -8.27 6.84
N VAL A 214 0.20 -7.71 7.39
CA VAL A 214 0.31 -6.27 7.72
C VAL A 214 0.12 -5.42 6.47
N THR A 215 0.85 -5.75 5.40
CA THR A 215 0.84 -5.00 4.13
C THR A 215 -0.52 -5.00 3.48
N MET A 216 -1.17 -6.16 3.41
CA MET A 216 -2.49 -6.28 2.82
C MET A 216 -3.58 -5.66 3.69
N GLY A 217 -3.55 -5.89 5.01
CA GLY A 217 -4.54 -5.33 5.93
C GLY A 217 -4.53 -3.81 5.92
N SER A 218 -3.34 -3.20 5.94
CA SER A 218 -3.19 -1.74 5.80
C SER A 218 -3.57 -1.25 4.40
N SER A 219 -3.11 -1.91 3.33
CA SER A 219 -3.43 -1.46 1.96
C SER A 219 -4.93 -1.58 1.64
N ALA A 220 -5.61 -2.60 2.16
CA ALA A 220 -7.06 -2.78 1.99
C ALA A 220 -7.86 -1.60 2.56
N ALA A 221 -7.35 -0.96 3.61
CA ALA A 221 -7.97 0.22 4.21
C ALA A 221 -7.86 1.48 3.32
N GLY A 222 -6.98 1.47 2.30
CA GLY A 222 -6.62 2.63 1.48
C GLY A 222 -7.76 3.24 0.65
N ILE A 223 -8.91 2.55 0.52
CA ILE A 223 -10.13 3.09 -0.11
C ILE A 223 -10.89 4.03 0.86
N SER A 224 -10.52 4.06 2.14
CA SER A 224 -11.09 4.99 3.13
C SER A 224 -10.97 6.44 2.65
N PRO A 225 -12.02 7.27 2.79
CA PRO A 225 -12.01 8.67 2.35
C PRO A 225 -10.97 9.53 3.10
N ALA A 226 -10.53 9.10 4.29
CA ALA A 226 -9.48 9.74 5.06
C ALA A 226 -8.05 9.31 4.63
N SER A 227 -7.94 8.31 3.76
CA SER A 227 -6.66 7.84 3.20
C SER A 227 -6.41 8.45 1.82
N THR A 228 -5.17 8.38 1.34
CA THR A 228 -4.76 8.93 0.03
C THR A 228 -5.61 8.40 -1.12
N GLY A 229 -5.91 7.09 -1.12
CA GLY A 229 -6.70 6.46 -2.18
C GLY A 229 -8.16 6.92 -2.21
N GLY A 230 -8.84 6.93 -1.06
CA GLY A 230 -10.22 7.42 -0.97
C GLY A 230 -10.32 8.93 -1.18
N GLY A 231 -9.33 9.70 -0.75
CA GLY A 231 -9.23 11.13 -1.05
C GLY A 231 -9.18 11.42 -2.55
N LEU A 232 -8.35 10.66 -3.29
CA LEU A 232 -8.31 10.76 -4.76
C LEU A 232 -9.64 10.43 -5.41
N ILE A 233 -10.37 9.42 -4.92
CA ILE A 233 -11.72 9.08 -5.42
C ILE A 233 -12.70 10.22 -5.15
N MET A 234 -12.69 10.78 -3.94
CA MET A 234 -13.53 11.93 -3.57
C MET A 234 -13.24 13.14 -4.46
N SER A 235 -11.95 13.46 -4.68
CA SER A 235 -11.52 14.58 -5.52
C SER A 235 -11.86 14.37 -7.00
N ALA A 236 -11.69 13.15 -7.51
CA ALA A 236 -12.03 12.82 -8.90
C ALA A 236 -13.53 12.98 -9.15
N ILE A 237 -14.37 12.46 -8.24
CA ILE A 237 -15.82 12.61 -8.35
C ILE A 237 -16.23 14.08 -8.23
N ALA A 238 -15.66 14.83 -7.28
CA ALA A 238 -15.97 16.26 -7.12
C ALA A 238 -15.66 17.11 -8.38
N GLY A 239 -14.72 16.66 -9.22
CA GLY A 239 -14.38 17.28 -10.50
C GLY A 239 -15.38 17.01 -11.63
N GLU A 240 -16.24 15.98 -11.52
CA GLU A 240 -17.23 15.65 -12.54
C GLU A 240 -18.55 16.40 -12.35
N GLU A 241 -19.23 16.73 -13.46
CA GLU A 241 -20.53 17.40 -13.45
C GLU A 241 -21.60 16.58 -12.70
N THR A 242 -21.50 15.24 -12.78
CA THR A 242 -22.30 14.26 -12.03
C THR A 242 -22.00 14.29 -10.52
N GLY A 243 -20.74 14.54 -10.15
CA GLY A 243 -20.30 14.56 -8.76
C GLY A 243 -20.73 15.81 -7.98
N LYS A 244 -21.00 16.92 -8.67
CA LYS A 244 -21.59 18.13 -8.04
C LYS A 244 -22.99 17.90 -7.46
N LYS A 245 -23.70 16.86 -7.93
CA LYS A 245 -25.01 16.43 -7.41
C LYS A 245 -24.91 15.34 -6.34
N LEU A 246 -23.73 14.77 -6.12
CA LEU A 246 -23.50 13.73 -5.14
C LEU A 246 -23.26 14.36 -3.77
N ASP A 247 -24.00 13.91 -2.77
CA ASP A 247 -23.80 14.30 -1.39
C ASP A 247 -22.44 13.75 -0.89
N ALA A 248 -21.51 14.67 -0.60
CA ALA A 248 -20.17 14.34 -0.14
C ALA A 248 -20.17 13.48 1.13
N ASN A 249 -21.15 13.67 2.03
CA ASN A 249 -21.26 12.87 3.24
C ASN A 249 -21.70 11.43 2.91
N LYS A 250 -22.63 11.25 1.96
CA LYS A 250 -23.03 9.91 1.50
C LYS A 250 -21.88 9.19 0.80
N LEU A 251 -21.09 9.91 0.01
CA LEU A 251 -19.91 9.35 -0.65
C LEU A 251 -18.83 8.97 0.36
N PHE A 252 -18.58 9.83 1.35
CA PHE A 252 -17.67 9.55 2.46
C PHE A 252 -18.08 8.26 3.19
N VAL A 253 -19.33 8.18 3.66
CA VAL A 253 -19.83 7.00 4.39
C VAL A 253 -19.74 5.75 3.51
N LYS A 254 -20.08 5.84 2.23
CA LYS A 254 -19.99 4.72 1.29
C LYS A 254 -18.55 4.22 1.11
N LEU A 255 -17.58 5.12 0.93
CA LEU A 255 -16.17 4.76 0.82
C LEU A 255 -15.63 4.19 2.13
N PHE A 256 -16.04 4.73 3.28
CA PHE A 256 -15.65 4.22 4.58
C PHE A 256 -16.19 2.80 4.81
N LEU A 257 -17.48 2.56 4.56
CA LEU A 257 -18.07 1.21 4.66
C LEU A 257 -17.44 0.23 3.68
N THR A 258 -17.09 0.69 2.48
CA THR A 258 -16.34 -0.14 1.51
C THR A 258 -14.97 -0.51 2.05
N SER A 259 -14.28 0.45 2.68
CA SER A 259 -12.98 0.22 3.32
C SER A 259 -13.09 -0.80 4.47
N VAL A 260 -14.12 -0.68 5.31
CA VAL A 260 -14.42 -1.67 6.37
C VAL A 260 -14.62 -3.06 5.77
N PHE A 261 -15.41 -3.16 4.70
CA PHE A 261 -15.61 -4.43 4.00
C PHE A 261 -14.30 -4.99 3.44
N THR A 262 -13.47 -4.19 2.78
CA THR A 262 -12.22 -4.66 2.19
C THR A 262 -11.18 -5.08 3.23
N VAL A 263 -11.12 -4.39 4.37
CA VAL A 263 -10.31 -4.83 5.52
C VAL A 263 -10.86 -6.16 6.06
N GLY A 264 -12.18 -6.28 6.22
CA GLY A 264 -12.81 -7.54 6.62
C GLY A 264 -12.49 -8.71 5.67
N MET A 265 -12.45 -8.45 4.36
CA MET A 265 -12.05 -9.46 3.36
C MET A 265 -10.56 -9.82 3.44
N ALA A 266 -9.67 -8.86 3.74
CA ALA A 266 -8.26 -9.15 3.97
C ALA A 266 -8.05 -10.00 5.24
N VAL A 267 -8.83 -9.75 6.29
CA VAL A 267 -8.84 -10.56 7.53
C VAL A 267 -9.39 -11.95 7.25
N LEU A 268 -10.49 -12.07 6.50
CA LEU A 268 -11.04 -13.37 6.11
C LEU A 268 -10.03 -14.17 5.27
N PHE A 269 -9.35 -13.52 4.33
CA PHE A 269 -8.29 -14.15 3.53
C PHE A 269 -7.18 -14.72 4.40
N ALA A 270 -6.78 -14.00 5.45
CA ALA A 270 -5.80 -14.47 6.42
C ALA A 270 -6.34 -15.69 7.23
N LEU A 271 -7.59 -15.64 7.69
CA LEU A 271 -8.21 -16.72 8.47
C LEU A 271 -8.38 -18.02 7.68
N ILE A 272 -8.68 -17.96 6.39
CA ILE A 272 -8.79 -19.16 5.55
C ILE A 272 -7.42 -19.71 5.11
N GLY A 273 -6.31 -19.18 5.64
CA GLY A 273 -4.97 -19.61 5.28
C GLY A 273 -4.51 -19.15 3.90
N GLY A 274 -5.07 -18.05 3.37
CA GLY A 274 -4.77 -17.54 2.02
C GLY A 274 -3.30 -17.19 1.78
N TYR A 275 -2.51 -16.99 2.83
CA TYR A 275 -1.07 -16.76 2.71
C TYR A 275 -0.22 -18.05 2.79
N ASN A 276 -0.81 -19.20 3.09
CA ASN A 276 -0.07 -20.48 3.20
C ASN A 276 0.26 -21.08 1.82
N PHE A 277 -0.32 -20.55 0.74
CA PHE A 277 -0.12 -21.04 -0.63
C PHE A 277 1.22 -20.62 -1.25
N THR A 278 1.97 -19.76 -0.58
CA THR A 278 3.20 -19.16 -1.12
C THR A 278 4.41 -19.91 -0.58
N PRO A 279 5.37 -20.32 -1.43
CA PRO A 279 6.58 -20.95 -0.95
C PRO A 279 7.40 -19.94 -0.15
N TYR A 280 7.59 -20.23 1.14
CA TYR A 280 8.51 -19.53 2.04
C TYR A 280 9.77 -20.38 2.14
N SER A 281 10.58 -20.36 1.08
CA SER A 281 11.83 -21.11 0.93
C SER A 281 12.96 -20.19 0.54
#